data_AF-A0A919S538-F1
#
_entry.id   AF-A0A919S538-F1
#
_cell.length_a   1.000
_cell.length_b   1.000
_cell.length_c   1.000
_cell.angle_alpha   90.00
_cell.angle_beta   90.00
_cell.angle_gamma   90.00
#
_symmetry.space_group_name_H-M   'P 1'
#
loop_
_entity.id
_entity.type
_entity.pdbx_description
1 polymer ?
#
loop_
_entity_poly.entity_id
_entity_poly.type
_entity_poly.pdbx_seq_one_letter_code
_entity_poly.pdbx_strand_id
1 'polypeptide(L)'
;MTKYLLIVDYQPGVIDRPMDEWAPGDIKAHMDYYGVLRAELLASGELVYQEALTGPELAKVVTSDGVAAPVVTDGPFAESKEMLAGFQLVDVESEERALEIAARISAVPGPGGVPQQQPIAVRRVLGPSDFALLTPEL
;
A
#
# COMPACT_ATOMS: atom_id res chain seq x y z
N MET A 1 6.24 -12.61 15.51
CA MET A 1 6.25 -11.97 14.18
C MET A 1 5.84 -10.52 14.34
N THR A 2 6.35 -9.66 13.47
CA THR A 2 6.16 -8.22 13.48
C THR A 2 5.36 -7.83 12.25
N LYS A 3 4.33 -7.01 12.46
CA LYS A 3 3.46 -6.56 11.39
C LYS A 3 4.03 -5.32 10.70
N TYR A 4 3.96 -5.31 9.38
CA TYR A 4 4.35 -4.18 8.54
C TYR A 4 3.23 -3.86 7.54
N LEU A 5 2.96 -2.58 7.38
CA LEU A 5 2.12 -2.05 6.31
C LEU A 5 3.04 -1.64 5.15
N LEU A 6 2.81 -2.25 3.99
CA LEU A 6 3.45 -1.92 2.73
C LEU A 6 2.46 -1.05 1.95
N ILE A 7 2.86 0.18 1.65
CA ILE A 7 1.99 1.23 1.11
C ILE A 7 2.37 1.47 -0.34
N VAL A 8 1.37 1.37 -1.22
CA VAL A 8 1.44 1.77 -2.62
C VAL A 8 0.67 3.07 -2.75
N ASP A 9 1.34 4.17 -3.10
CA ASP A 9 0.69 5.45 -3.41
C ASP A 9 0.66 5.71 -4.93
N TYR A 10 0.18 6.89 -5.33
CA TYR A 10 0.13 7.31 -6.73
C TYR A 10 1.45 7.94 -7.22
N GLN A 11 2.55 7.85 -6.46
CA GLN A 11 3.85 8.29 -6.96
C GLN A 11 4.31 7.35 -8.07
N PRO A 12 4.64 7.88 -9.27
CA PRO A 12 5.17 7.03 -10.33
C PRO A 12 6.58 6.55 -9.96
N GLY A 13 6.90 5.34 -10.38
CA GLY A 13 8.28 4.88 -10.47
C GLY A 13 8.93 5.40 -11.76
N VAL A 14 9.62 4.52 -12.49
CA VAL A 14 10.20 4.88 -13.81
C VAL A 14 9.17 4.87 -14.95
N ILE A 15 7.96 4.39 -14.69
CA ILE A 15 6.84 4.39 -15.65
C ILE A 15 5.90 5.55 -15.30
N ASP A 16 6.01 6.64 -16.05
CA ASP A 16 5.15 7.83 -15.92
C ASP A 16 3.98 7.77 -16.93
N ARG A 17 3.21 6.69 -16.85
CA ARG A 17 2.04 6.45 -17.71
C ARG A 17 0.97 5.70 -16.92
N PRO A 18 -0.28 6.18 -16.87
CA PRO A 18 -1.33 5.52 -16.12
C PRO A 18 -1.71 4.16 -16.75
N MET A 19 -2.16 3.23 -15.91
CA MET A 19 -2.36 1.83 -16.30
C MET A 19 -3.48 1.63 -17.35
N ASP A 20 -4.46 2.52 -17.39
CA ASP A 20 -5.56 2.51 -18.38
C ASP A 20 -5.08 2.77 -19.81
N GLU A 21 -3.88 3.32 -19.98
CA GLU A 21 -3.24 3.50 -21.28
C GLU A 21 -2.32 2.35 -21.70
N TRP A 22 -2.10 1.36 -20.85
CA TRP A 22 -1.21 0.24 -21.12
C TRP A 22 -1.85 -0.76 -22.09
N ALA A 23 -1.03 -1.57 -22.78
CA ALA A 23 -1.58 -2.64 -23.59
C ALA A 23 -2.26 -3.70 -22.70
N PRO A 24 -3.37 -4.33 -23.12
CA PRO A 24 -4.06 -5.33 -22.31
C PRO A 24 -3.15 -6.49 -21.84
N GLY A 25 -2.14 -6.85 -22.64
CA GLY A 25 -1.15 -7.86 -22.28
C GLY A 25 -0.23 -7.43 -21.12
N ASP A 26 0.15 -6.15 -21.08
CA ASP A 26 0.97 -5.59 -19.99
C ASP A 26 0.15 -5.50 -18.69
N ILE A 27 -1.10 -5.05 -18.78
CA ILE A 27 -2.04 -5.05 -17.63
C ILE A 27 -2.20 -6.47 -17.10
N LYS A 28 -2.38 -7.46 -17.98
CA LYS A 28 -2.50 -8.86 -17.57
C LYS A 28 -1.22 -9.34 -16.88
N ALA A 29 -0.04 -9.08 -17.45
CA ALA A 29 1.23 -9.51 -16.87
C ALA A 29 1.47 -8.88 -15.48
N HIS A 30 1.11 -7.61 -15.33
CA HIS A 30 1.12 -6.89 -14.06
C HIS A 30 0.22 -7.56 -13.00
N MET A 31 -1.04 -7.86 -13.36
CA MET A 31 -2.00 -8.50 -12.46
C MET A 31 -1.62 -9.96 -12.14
N ASP A 32 -1.12 -10.71 -13.12
CA ASP A 32 -0.63 -12.08 -12.92
C ASP A 32 0.52 -12.11 -11.91
N TYR A 33 1.47 -11.16 -12.01
CA TYR A 33 2.58 -11.04 -11.07
C TYR A 33 2.09 -10.82 -9.63
N TYR A 34 1.16 -9.86 -9.43
CA TYR A 34 0.53 -9.66 -8.12
C TYR A 34 -0.20 -10.91 -7.64
N GLY A 35 -0.89 -11.62 -8.53
CA GLY A 35 -1.59 -12.87 -8.21
C GLY A 35 -0.65 -13.96 -7.69
N VAL A 36 0.51 -14.14 -8.33
CA VAL A 36 1.55 -15.08 -7.91
C VAL A 36 2.13 -14.68 -6.55
N LEU A 37 2.56 -13.42 -6.41
CA LEU A 37 3.10 -12.90 -5.15
C LEU A 37 2.10 -13.07 -3.99
N ARG A 38 0.83 -12.73 -4.22
CA ARG A 38 -0.25 -12.91 -3.24
C ARG A 38 -0.41 -14.37 -2.84
N ALA A 39 -0.42 -15.29 -3.81
CA ALA A 39 -0.58 -16.71 -3.54
C ALA A 39 0.58 -17.26 -2.69
N GLU A 40 1.82 -16.85 -2.99
CA GLU A 40 2.99 -17.23 -2.20
C GLU A 40 2.90 -16.73 -0.75
N LEU A 41 2.59 -15.45 -0.55
CA LEU A 41 2.51 -14.85 0.80
C LEU A 41 1.34 -15.41 1.62
N LEU A 42 0.24 -15.80 0.97
CA LEU A 42 -0.85 -16.52 1.64
C LEU A 42 -0.41 -17.93 2.05
N ALA A 43 0.29 -18.64 1.17
CA ALA A 43 0.76 -19.99 1.44
C ALA A 43 1.80 -20.03 2.57
N SER A 44 2.64 -19.00 2.69
CA SER A 44 3.59 -18.86 3.80
C SER A 44 2.94 -18.37 5.10
N GLY A 45 1.70 -17.85 5.05
CA GLY A 45 1.03 -17.23 6.18
C GLY A 45 1.53 -15.81 6.50
N GLU A 46 2.38 -15.23 5.65
CA GLU A 46 2.94 -13.89 5.84
C GLU A 46 1.94 -12.78 5.48
N LEU A 47 0.99 -13.04 4.59
CA LEU A 47 -0.03 -12.05 4.23
C LEU A 47 -1.20 -12.08 5.22
N VAL A 48 -1.41 -10.97 5.94
CA VAL A 48 -2.57 -10.77 6.82
C VAL A 48 -3.75 -10.21 6.02
N TYR A 49 -3.50 -9.17 5.23
CA TYR A 49 -4.55 -8.48 4.46
C TYR A 49 -3.96 -7.70 3.29
N GLN A 50 -4.75 -7.46 2.24
CA GLN A 50 -4.39 -6.55 1.15
C GLN A 50 -5.63 -6.03 0.44
N GLU A 51 -5.60 -4.79 -0.03
CA GLU A 51 -6.63 -4.22 -0.89
C GLU A 51 -6.07 -3.16 -1.84
N ALA A 52 -6.72 -3.04 -2.99
CA ALA A 52 -6.62 -1.86 -3.86
C ALA A 52 -7.75 -0.88 -3.50
N LEU A 53 -7.48 0.42 -3.59
CA LEU A 53 -8.41 1.47 -3.25
C LEU A 53 -8.93 2.17 -4.52
N THR A 54 -10.08 2.83 -4.40
CA THR A 54 -10.59 3.71 -5.46
C THR A 54 -9.69 4.94 -5.65
N GLY A 55 -9.87 5.63 -6.77
CA GLY A 55 -9.10 6.84 -7.08
C GLY A 55 -9.32 8.00 -6.09
N PRO A 56 -8.40 8.98 -6.07
CA PRO A 56 -8.49 10.18 -5.22
C PRO A 56 -9.80 10.97 -5.35
N GLU A 57 -10.44 10.92 -6.51
CA GLU A 57 -11.70 11.59 -6.80
C GLU A 57 -12.88 11.08 -5.96
N LEU A 58 -12.81 9.85 -5.44
CA LEU A 58 -13.83 9.28 -4.57
C LEU A 58 -13.51 9.40 -3.08
N ALA A 59 -12.31 9.88 -2.73
CA ALA A 59 -11.90 10.05 -1.34
C ALA A 59 -12.65 11.21 -0.67
N LYS A 60 -12.98 11.02 0.61
CA LYS A 60 -13.57 12.04 1.48
C LYS A 60 -12.67 12.22 2.71
N VAL A 61 -12.50 13.46 3.14
CA VAL A 61 -11.90 13.78 4.43
C VAL A 61 -13.01 14.21 5.38
N VAL A 62 -13.00 13.65 6.59
CA VAL A 62 -13.99 13.94 7.62
C VAL A 62 -13.26 14.46 8.85
N THR A 63 -13.65 15.63 9.34
CA THR A 63 -13.19 16.18 10.63
C THR A 63 -14.39 16.44 11.54
N SER A 64 -14.19 16.25 12.85
CA SER A 64 -15.24 16.44 13.86
C SER A 64 -14.63 16.91 15.17
N ASP A 65 -15.34 17.78 15.87
CA ASP A 65 -15.04 18.20 17.24
C ASP A 65 -15.79 17.35 18.30
N GLY A 66 -16.60 16.38 17.85
CA GLY A 66 -17.41 15.52 18.71
C GLY A 66 -18.66 16.18 19.31
N VAL A 67 -18.95 17.44 18.95
CA VAL A 67 -20.09 18.21 19.47
C VAL A 67 -21.06 18.58 18.36
N ALA A 68 -20.54 19.13 17.25
CA ALA A 68 -21.33 19.52 16.09
C ALA A 68 -21.37 18.42 15.02
N ALA A 69 -22.16 18.65 13.97
CA ALA A 69 -22.11 17.81 12.78
C ALA A 69 -20.70 17.82 12.18
N PRO A 70 -20.18 16.68 11.69
CA PRO A 70 -18.84 16.61 11.11
C PRO A 70 -18.74 17.46 9.86
N VAL A 71 -17.56 18.05 9.64
CA VAL A 71 -17.22 18.69 8.38
C VAL A 71 -16.69 17.62 7.44
N VAL A 72 -17.35 17.45 6.29
CA VAL A 72 -16.96 16.52 5.23
C VAL A 72 -16.50 17.34 4.04
N THR A 73 -15.29 17.06 3.55
CA THR A 73 -14.74 17.69 2.35
C THR A 73 -14.42 16.64 1.30
N ASP A 74 -14.80 16.92 0.06
CA ASP A 74 -14.40 16.15 -1.11
C ASP A 74 -12.90 16.34 -1.37
N GLY A 75 -12.21 15.29 -1.82
CA GLY A 75 -10.83 15.41 -2.30
C GLY A 75 -10.74 16.45 -3.43
N PRO A 76 -9.65 17.24 -3.49
CA PRO A 76 -8.31 16.66 -3.52
C PRO A 76 -7.42 17.08 -2.35
N PHE A 77 -6.55 16.16 -1.94
CA PHE A 77 -5.30 16.53 -1.28
C PHE A 77 -4.53 17.47 -2.23
N ALA A 78 -4.00 18.58 -1.73
CA ALA A 78 -3.22 19.52 -2.55
C ALA A 78 -2.05 18.84 -3.29
N GLU A 79 -1.60 17.70 -2.77
CA GLU A 79 -0.62 16.79 -3.36
C GLU A 79 -1.23 15.37 -3.49
N SER A 80 -1.96 15.09 -4.57
CA SER A 80 -2.63 13.78 -4.76
C SER A 80 -1.68 12.60 -4.98
N LYS A 81 -0.39 12.89 -5.27
CA LYS A 81 0.62 11.87 -5.53
C LYS A 81 0.94 11.02 -4.31
N GLU A 82 0.77 11.54 -3.10
CA GLU A 82 1.03 10.82 -1.85
C GLU A 82 -0.20 10.07 -1.32
N MET A 83 -1.29 10.05 -2.08
CA MET A 83 -2.50 9.34 -1.66
C MET A 83 -2.34 7.83 -1.87
N LEU A 84 -2.83 7.04 -0.91
CA LEU A 84 -2.78 5.58 -0.94
C LEU A 84 -3.60 5.03 -2.12
N ALA A 85 -2.95 4.31 -3.03
CA ALA A 85 -3.59 3.55 -4.10
C ALA A 85 -3.95 2.12 -3.64
N GLY A 86 -3.21 1.59 -2.67
CA GLY A 86 -3.45 0.27 -2.10
C GLY A 86 -2.42 -0.08 -1.03
N PHE A 87 -2.63 -1.20 -0.35
CA PHE A 87 -1.71 -1.64 0.70
C PHE A 87 -1.70 -3.15 0.90
N GLN A 88 -0.63 -3.63 1.52
CA GLN A 88 -0.51 -4.99 2.03
C GLN A 88 -0.09 -4.93 3.50
N LEU A 89 -0.82 -5.63 4.36
CA LEU A 89 -0.43 -5.89 5.74
C LEU A 89 0.21 -7.28 5.81
N VAL A 90 1.47 -7.33 6.20
CA VAL A 90 2.23 -8.58 6.36
C VAL A 90 2.62 -8.79 7.82
N ASP A 91 2.69 -10.04 8.27
CA ASP A 91 3.21 -10.44 9.58
C ASP A 91 4.41 -11.36 9.37
N VAL A 92 5.62 -10.85 9.58
CA VAL A 92 6.87 -11.49 9.17
C VAL A 92 7.84 -11.61 10.34
N GLU A 93 8.85 -12.47 10.21
CA GLU A 93 9.82 -12.71 11.28
C GLU A 93 10.82 -11.57 11.46
N SER A 94 11.07 -10.77 10.41
CA SER A 94 12.07 -9.70 10.45
C SER A 94 11.73 -8.51 9.54
N GLU A 95 12.38 -7.37 9.78
CA GLU A 95 12.23 -6.18 8.93
C GLU A 95 12.77 -6.43 7.53
N GLU A 96 13.88 -7.13 7.42
CA GLU A 96 14.51 -7.49 6.14
C GLU A 96 13.51 -8.24 5.25
N ARG A 97 12.72 -9.15 5.83
CA ARG A 97 11.70 -9.86 5.08
C ARG A 97 10.58 -8.94 4.60
N ALA A 98 10.17 -7.95 5.40
CA ALA A 98 9.21 -6.95 4.95
C ALA A 98 9.77 -6.11 3.78
N LEU A 99 11.05 -5.74 3.83
CA LEU A 99 11.75 -5.01 2.78
C LEU A 99 11.89 -5.84 1.49
N GLU A 100 12.15 -7.14 1.59
CA GLU A 100 12.16 -8.04 0.44
C GLU A 100 10.80 -8.09 -0.27
N ILE A 101 9.72 -8.21 0.51
CA ILE A 101 8.35 -8.22 -0.04
C ILE A 101 8.05 -6.87 -0.71
N ALA A 102 8.41 -5.76 -0.06
CA ALA A 102 8.27 -4.42 -0.62
C ALA A 102 9.04 -4.25 -1.94
N ALA A 103 10.27 -4.77 -2.03
CA ALA A 103 11.06 -4.73 -3.27
C ALA A 103 10.38 -5.50 -4.41
N ARG A 104 9.73 -6.63 -4.12
CA ARG A 104 8.95 -7.37 -5.14
C ARG A 104 7.74 -6.59 -5.62
N ILE A 105 7.04 -5.90 -4.72
CA ILE A 105 5.91 -5.01 -5.06
C ILE A 105 6.40 -3.82 -5.90
N SER A 106 7.54 -3.22 -5.52
CA SER A 106 8.18 -2.13 -6.27
C SER A 106 8.53 -2.54 -7.71
N ALA A 107 8.91 -3.81 -7.90
CA ALA A 107 9.37 -4.36 -9.16
C ALA A 107 8.29 -5.01 -10.03
N VAL A 108 6.99 -4.88 -9.68
CA VAL A 108 5.89 -5.40 -10.49
C VAL A 108 6.06 -4.88 -11.94
N PRO A 109 5.90 -5.75 -12.97
CA PRO A 109 6.13 -5.35 -14.35
C PRO A 109 5.11 -4.30 -14.81
N GLY A 110 5.61 -3.27 -15.48
CA GLY A 110 4.86 -2.32 -16.29
C GLY A 110 4.95 -2.67 -17.79
N PRO A 111 4.73 -1.69 -18.69
CA PRO A 111 4.73 -1.90 -20.13
C PRO A 111 6.00 -2.57 -20.65
N GLY A 112 5.85 -3.61 -21.48
CA GLY A 112 6.99 -4.35 -22.03
C GLY A 112 7.77 -5.18 -21.00
N GLY A 113 7.20 -5.41 -19.81
CA GLY A 113 7.83 -6.17 -18.73
C GLY A 113 8.88 -5.39 -17.93
N VAL A 114 8.98 -4.07 -18.12
CA VAL A 114 9.92 -3.22 -17.37
C VAL A 114 9.47 -3.14 -15.90
N PRO A 115 10.33 -3.44 -14.91
CA PRO A 115 10.00 -3.25 -13.50
C PRO A 115 9.64 -1.79 -13.23
N GLN A 116 8.50 -1.56 -12.59
CA GLN A 116 8.02 -0.18 -12.39
C GLN A 116 8.92 0.66 -11.49
N GLN A 117 9.66 0.05 -10.57
CA GLN A 117 10.45 0.76 -9.55
C GLN A 117 9.59 1.75 -8.76
N GLN A 118 8.33 1.36 -8.46
CA GLN A 118 7.43 2.19 -7.68
C GLN A 118 7.98 2.34 -6.25
N PRO A 119 7.99 3.56 -5.66
CA PRO A 119 8.26 3.71 -4.25
C PRO A 119 7.25 2.92 -3.42
N ILE A 120 7.73 2.10 -2.49
CA ILE A 120 6.89 1.37 -1.54
C ILE A 120 7.28 1.81 -0.14
N ALA A 121 6.37 2.49 0.55
CA ALA A 121 6.61 2.85 1.94
C ALA A 121 6.40 1.63 2.84
N VAL A 122 7.40 1.34 3.68
CA VAL A 122 7.38 0.19 4.60
C VAL A 122 7.26 0.75 6.02
N ARG A 123 6.17 0.42 6.71
CA ARG A 123 5.89 0.96 8.04
C ARG A 123 5.53 -0.13 9.04
N ARG A 124 6.32 -0.24 10.11
CA ARG A 124 6.01 -1.16 11.21
C ARG A 124 4.70 -0.75 11.89
N VAL A 125 3.82 -1.72 12.11
CA VAL A 125 2.61 -1.55 12.91
C VAL A 125 3.00 -1.63 14.38
N LEU A 126 2.41 -0.75 15.20
CA LEU A 126 2.63 -0.76 16.64
C LEU A 126 2.22 -2.12 17.24
N GLY A 127 3.09 -2.65 18.10
CA GLY A 127 2.86 -3.86 18.86
C GLY A 127 2.54 -3.55 20.33
N PRO A 128 2.20 -4.59 21.12
CA PRO A 128 1.84 -4.43 22.54
C PRO A 128 2.88 -3.67 23.38
N SER A 129 4.17 -3.87 23.11
CA SER A 129 5.26 -3.16 23.80
C SER A 129 5.30 -1.68 23.49
N ASP A 130 4.89 -1.26 22.29
CA ASP A 130 4.87 0.16 21.93
C ASP A 130 3.72 0.89 22.63
N PHE A 131 2.57 0.23 22.81
CA PHE A 131 1.44 0.79 23.56
C PHE A 131 1.78 1.02 25.04
N ALA A 132 2.53 0.11 25.66
CA ALA A 132 3.02 0.29 27.03
C ALA A 132 3.88 1.55 27.20
N LEU A 133 4.55 2.02 26.14
CA LEU A 133 5.31 3.28 26.17
C LEU A 133 4.43 4.51 25.97
N LEU A 134 3.29 4.38 25.29
CA LEU A 134 2.34 5.47 25.04
C LEU A 134 1.41 5.74 26.24
N THR A 135 1.20 4.72 27.08
CA THR A 135 0.41 4.82 28.31
C THR A 135 1.21 4.31 29.52
N PRO A 136 2.32 4.98 29.90
CA PRO A 136 3.20 4.49 30.95
C PRO A 136 2.57 4.50 32.36
N GLU A 137 1.42 5.16 32.54
CA GLU A 137 0.73 5.32 33.82
C GLU A 137 -0.65 4.62 33.89
N LEU A 138 -1.02 3.83 32.87
CA LEU A 138 -2.15 2.89 32.90
C LEU A 138 -1.63 1.46 33.06
#